data_AF-A0A8S3FYY8-F1
#
_entry.id   AF-A0A8S3FYY8-F1
#
_cell.length_a   1.000
_cell.length_b   1.000
_cell.length_c   1.000
_cell.angle_alpha   90.00
_cell.angle_beta   90.00
_cell.angle_gamma   90.00
#
_symmetry.space_group_name_H-M   'P 1'
#
loop_
_entity.id
_entity.type
_entity.pdbx_description
1 polymer ?
#
loop_
_entity_poly.entity_id
_entity_poly.type
_entity_poly.pdbx_seq_one_letter_code
_entity_poly.pdbx_strand_id
1 'polypeptide(L)'
;MSKLYFDSDRKEMKYRSLWGLNKEDAEQNAIPVEIVTDDDDLFDRENRQKVEDYVMRDLFLWSILMYHVDLAKVFLSYLKYRICAALIATKILKEYHRKATHGELKDSYMKNADYFQQYAIDCVTQCEKNDPDQACQIILQRIELYGNVTCLQVAADAHDKLFIATPCCVQAMNNI
;
A
#
# COMPACT_ATOMS: atom_id res chain seq x y z
N MET A 1 -27.27 15.00 19.21
CA MET A 1 -26.01 15.01 18.43
C MET A 1 -25.85 16.39 17.82
N SER A 2 -24.72 17.06 18.08
CA SER A 2 -24.41 18.36 17.48
C SER A 2 -24.28 18.23 15.96
N LYS A 3 -24.97 19.08 15.20
CA LYS A 3 -24.90 19.07 13.73
C LYS A 3 -23.61 19.75 13.31
N LEU A 4 -22.64 18.95 12.85
CA LEU A 4 -21.31 19.43 12.44
C LEU A 4 -21.33 20.27 11.14
N TYR A 5 -22.43 20.28 10.40
CA TYR A 5 -22.44 20.86 9.04
C TYR A 5 -23.66 21.71 8.69
N PHE A 6 -24.79 21.56 9.38
CA PHE A 6 -26.03 22.28 9.06
C PHE A 6 -26.69 22.87 10.31
N ASP A 7 -26.81 24.20 10.34
CA ASP A 7 -27.47 24.92 11.45
C ASP A 7 -28.98 24.62 11.57
N SER A 8 -29.61 24.06 10.53
CA SER A 8 -31.05 23.82 10.48
C SER A 8 -31.36 22.55 9.69
N ASP A 9 -32.28 21.72 10.20
CA ASP A 9 -32.79 20.52 9.51
C ASP A 9 -33.29 20.83 8.10
N ARG A 10 -33.84 22.03 7.91
CA ARG A 10 -34.38 22.45 6.62
C ARG A 10 -33.29 22.62 5.56
N LYS A 11 -32.08 23.03 5.95
CA LYS A 11 -30.92 23.16 5.05
C LYS A 11 -30.36 21.79 4.68
N GLU A 12 -30.30 20.89 5.66
CA GLU A 12 -29.86 19.52 5.47
C GLU A 12 -30.77 18.76 4.50
N MET A 13 -32.10 18.87 4.68
CA MET A 13 -33.06 18.24 3.77
C MET A 13 -32.94 18.76 2.32
N LYS A 14 -32.75 20.08 2.15
CA LYS A 14 -32.58 20.68 0.83
C LYS A 14 -31.27 20.25 0.16
N TYR A 15 -30.20 20.10 0.93
CA TYR A 15 -28.94 19.56 0.42
C TYR A 15 -29.13 18.12 -0.05
N ARG A 16 -29.75 17.27 0.77
CA ARG A 16 -30.02 15.87 0.40
C ARG A 16 -30.88 15.74 -0.85
N SER A 17 -31.90 16.59 -1.00
CA SER A 17 -32.73 16.59 -2.22
C SER A 17 -31.99 17.09 -3.45
N LEU A 18 -31.11 18.10 -3.31
CA LEU A 18 -30.35 18.67 -4.43
C LEU A 18 -29.35 17.66 -5.01
N TRP A 19 -28.81 16.79 -4.16
CA TRP A 19 -27.77 15.83 -4.52
C TRP A 19 -28.28 14.38 -4.63
N GLY A 20 -29.60 14.16 -4.65
CA GLY A 20 -30.19 12.83 -4.88
C GLY A 20 -29.93 11.82 -3.76
N LEU A 21 -29.72 12.27 -2.52
CA LEU A 21 -29.48 11.43 -1.34
C LEU A 21 -30.77 11.22 -0.52
N ASN A 22 -31.89 11.01 -1.22
CA ASN A 22 -33.20 10.81 -0.60
C ASN A 22 -33.33 9.35 -0.11
N LYS A 23 -33.97 9.18 1.04
CA LYS A 23 -34.09 7.87 1.70
C LYS A 23 -35.10 6.95 1.00
N GLU A 24 -36.03 7.52 0.24
CA GLU A 24 -37.10 6.81 -0.47
C GLU A 24 -36.57 6.03 -1.68
N ASP A 25 -35.49 6.52 -2.32
CA ASP A 25 -34.84 5.84 -3.44
C ASP A 25 -34.08 4.55 -3.01
N ALA A 26 -33.85 4.38 -1.71
CA ALA A 26 -33.21 3.19 -1.15
C ALA A 26 -34.19 2.02 -0.95
N GLU A 27 -35.49 2.29 -0.79
CA GLU A 27 -36.51 1.24 -0.60
C GLU A 27 -37.07 0.74 -1.94
N GLN A 28 -37.10 1.57 -2.98
CA GLN A 28 -37.62 1.20 -4.31
C GLN A 28 -36.60 0.51 -5.22
N ASN A 29 -35.30 0.60 -4.92
CA ASN A 29 -34.23 -0.14 -5.62
C ASN A 29 -33.74 -1.38 -4.86
N ALA A 30 -34.50 -1.83 -3.84
CA ALA A 30 -34.21 -3.10 -3.19
C ALA A 30 -34.52 -4.25 -4.16
N ILE A 31 -33.47 -4.86 -4.69
CA ILE A 31 -33.55 -6.18 -5.36
C ILE A 31 -34.21 -7.14 -4.35
N PRO A 32 -35.22 -7.95 -4.75
CA PRO A 32 -35.80 -8.92 -3.83
C PRO A 32 -34.69 -9.90 -3.45
N VAL A 33 -34.22 -9.82 -2.21
CA VAL A 33 -33.29 -10.79 -1.63
C VAL A 33 -34.10 -12.06 -1.40
N GLU A 34 -34.18 -12.91 -2.44
CA GLU A 34 -34.27 -14.34 -2.20
C GLU A 34 -33.08 -14.70 -1.32
N ILE A 35 -33.37 -15.32 -0.18
CA ILE A 35 -32.37 -15.90 0.70
C ILE A 35 -31.73 -17.05 -0.08
N VAL A 36 -30.72 -16.72 -0.88
CA VAL A 36 -29.80 -17.68 -1.47
C VAL A 36 -28.87 -18.12 -0.35
N THR A 37 -28.98 -19.39 -0.01
CA THR A 37 -28.23 -20.08 1.03
C THR A 37 -26.72 -20.11 0.73
N ASP A 38 -25.94 -19.67 1.71
CA ASP A 38 -24.56 -20.07 2.10
C ASP A 38 -23.35 -19.92 1.16
N ASP A 39 -23.45 -19.47 -0.09
CA ASP A 39 -22.27 -19.28 -0.98
C ASP A 39 -21.92 -17.80 -1.34
N ASP A 40 -22.76 -16.82 -1.01
CA ASP A 40 -22.61 -15.39 -1.43
C ASP A 40 -21.73 -14.54 -0.47
N ASP A 41 -21.49 -15.03 0.74
CA ASP A 41 -20.82 -14.27 1.82
C ASP A 41 -19.28 -14.25 1.68
N LEU A 42 -18.71 -15.17 0.89
CA LEU A 42 -17.25 -15.26 0.66
C LEU A 42 -16.76 -14.23 -0.36
N PHE A 43 -17.55 -13.96 -1.39
CA PHE A 43 -17.23 -12.97 -2.43
C PHE A 43 -17.18 -11.55 -1.85
N ASP A 44 -18.09 -11.21 -0.94
CA ASP A 44 -18.11 -9.90 -0.28
C ASP A 44 -16.92 -9.72 0.68
N ARG A 45 -16.47 -10.80 1.35
CA ARG A 45 -15.29 -10.79 2.23
C ARG A 45 -13.98 -10.68 1.47
N GLU A 46 -13.80 -11.42 0.38
CA GLU A 46 -12.58 -11.34 -0.44
C GLU A 46 -12.47 -9.95 -1.09
N ASN A 47 -13.59 -9.40 -1.56
CA ASN A 47 -13.64 -8.05 -2.11
C ASN A 47 -13.32 -6.99 -1.06
N ARG A 48 -13.84 -7.13 0.16
CA ARG A 48 -13.51 -6.25 1.29
C ARG A 48 -12.02 -6.28 1.63
N GLN A 49 -11.42 -7.46 1.72
CA GLN A 49 -9.99 -7.58 2.01
C GLN A 49 -9.13 -6.94 0.92
N LYS A 50 -9.49 -7.12 -0.35
CA LYS A 50 -8.81 -6.44 -1.46
C LYS A 50 -8.92 -4.92 -1.30
N VAL A 51 -10.12 -4.39 -1.06
CA VAL A 51 -10.32 -2.95 -0.84
C VAL A 51 -9.46 -2.43 0.30
N GLU A 52 -9.37 -3.15 1.42
CA GLU A 52 -8.50 -2.80 2.54
C GLU A 52 -7.01 -2.77 2.15
N ASP A 53 -6.53 -3.76 1.40
CA ASP A 53 -5.15 -3.81 0.90
C ASP A 53 -4.83 -2.59 0.00
N TYR A 54 -5.76 -2.21 -0.89
CA TYR A 54 -5.64 -1.02 -1.74
C TYR A 54 -5.64 0.28 -0.93
N VAL A 55 -6.54 0.42 0.04
CA VAL A 55 -6.61 1.60 0.90
C VAL A 55 -5.32 1.77 1.72
N MET A 56 -4.82 0.69 2.32
CA MET A 56 -3.59 0.72 3.12
C MET A 56 -2.37 1.08 2.25
N ARG A 57 -2.30 0.53 1.03
CA ARG A 57 -1.28 0.91 0.05
C ARG A 57 -1.33 2.40 -0.25
N ASP A 58 -2.52 2.93 -0.55
CA ASP A 58 -2.67 4.31 -0.97
C ASP A 58 -2.37 5.28 0.17
N LEU A 59 -2.77 4.95 1.40
CA LEU A 59 -2.40 5.72 2.60
C LEU A 59 -0.89 5.72 2.84
N PHE A 60 -0.23 4.58 2.66
CA PHE A 60 1.23 4.49 2.75
C PHE A 60 1.92 5.36 1.70
N LEU A 61 1.53 5.24 0.42
CA LEU A 61 2.12 6.01 -0.67
C LEU A 61 1.89 7.51 -0.48
N TRP A 62 0.67 7.90 -0.09
CA TRP A 62 0.35 9.29 0.25
C TRP A 62 1.24 9.81 1.38
N SER A 63 1.47 9.01 2.43
CA SER A 63 2.32 9.39 3.57
C SER A 63 3.77 9.63 3.14
N ILE A 64 4.32 8.81 2.23
CA ILE A 64 5.66 8.99 1.68
C ILE A 64 5.75 10.24 0.80
N LEU A 65 4.76 10.45 -0.08
CA LEU A 65 4.72 11.60 -0.99
C LEU A 65 4.57 12.94 -0.25
N MET A 66 3.84 12.95 0.88
CA MET A 66 3.68 14.10 1.75
C MET A 66 4.81 14.25 2.79
N TYR A 67 5.81 13.36 2.76
CA TYR A 67 6.92 13.33 3.72
C TYR A 67 6.53 13.13 5.20
N HIS A 68 5.39 12.49 5.46
CA HIS A 68 4.99 12.01 6.78
C HIS A 68 5.62 10.64 7.08
N VAL A 69 6.95 10.60 7.23
CA VAL A 69 7.71 9.35 7.30
C VAL A 69 7.32 8.46 8.49
N ASP A 70 7.07 9.04 9.66
CA ASP A 70 6.72 8.24 10.84
C ASP A 70 5.35 7.56 10.69
N LEU A 71 4.40 8.23 10.01
CA LEU A 71 3.11 7.62 9.66
C LEU A 71 3.30 6.51 8.62
N ALA A 72 4.17 6.72 7.63
CA ALA A 72 4.49 5.69 6.64
C ALA A 72 5.08 4.43 7.29
N LYS A 73 5.91 4.55 8.33
CA LYS A 73 6.45 3.40 9.09
C LYS A 73 5.35 2.60 9.79
N VAL A 74 4.34 3.28 10.33
CA VAL A 74 3.18 2.62 10.94
C VAL A 74 2.43 1.83 9.88
N PHE A 75 2.04 2.46 8.77
CA PHE A 75 1.32 1.76 7.69
C PHE A 75 2.11 0.60 7.09
N LEU A 76 3.44 0.74 6.99
CA LEU A 76 4.31 -0.33 6.51
C LEU A 76 4.12 -1.62 7.32
N SER A 77 3.83 -1.52 8.61
CA SER A 77 3.62 -2.66 9.50
C SER A 77 2.28 -3.37 9.30
N TYR A 78 1.34 -2.76 8.58
CA TYR A 78 0.03 -3.32 8.27
C TYR A 78 -0.07 -3.83 6.83
N LEU A 79 0.85 -3.44 5.94
CA LEU A 79 0.82 -3.87 4.54
C LEU A 79 1.07 -5.38 4.41
N LYS A 80 0.38 -6.00 3.45
CA LYS A 80 0.62 -7.39 3.04
C LYS A 80 1.98 -7.55 2.33
N TYR A 81 2.30 -6.64 1.42
CA TYR A 81 3.51 -6.66 0.59
C TYR A 81 4.54 -5.62 1.07
N ARG A 82 5.03 -5.77 2.31
CA ARG A 82 5.90 -4.77 2.98
C ARG A 82 7.25 -4.59 2.32
N ILE A 83 7.86 -5.67 1.83
CA ILE A 83 9.18 -5.63 1.15
C ILE A 83 9.09 -4.74 -0.10
N CYS A 84 8.10 -5.00 -0.96
CA CYS A 84 7.85 -4.19 -2.15
C CYS A 84 7.53 -2.73 -1.79
N ALA A 85 6.68 -2.52 -0.79
CA ALA A 85 6.33 -1.17 -0.33
C ALA A 85 7.56 -0.37 0.14
N ALA A 86 8.44 -1.00 0.92
CA ALA A 86 9.67 -0.41 1.40
C ALA A 86 10.61 -0.04 0.23
N LEU A 87 10.77 -0.92 -0.76
CA LEU A 87 11.57 -0.63 -1.96
C LEU A 87 11.00 0.53 -2.79
N ILE A 88 9.67 0.62 -2.92
CA ILE A 88 9.01 1.75 -3.58
C ILE A 88 9.27 3.05 -2.81
N ALA A 89 9.16 3.03 -1.49
CA ALA A 89 9.47 4.20 -0.65
C ALA A 89 10.94 4.63 -0.79
N THR A 90 11.88 3.68 -0.81
CA THR A 90 13.30 3.93 -1.09
C THR A 90 13.48 4.63 -2.44
N LYS A 91 12.83 4.15 -3.51
CA LYS A 91 12.88 4.76 -4.84
C LYS A 91 12.40 6.22 -4.81
N ILE A 92 11.23 6.47 -4.21
CA ILE A 92 10.63 7.80 -4.12
C ILE A 92 11.53 8.75 -3.33
N LEU A 93 12.07 8.32 -2.18
CA LEU A 93 12.93 9.15 -1.34
C LEU A 93 14.28 9.44 -1.99
N LYS A 94 14.87 8.49 -2.73
CA LYS A 94 16.06 8.72 -3.56
C LYS A 94 15.79 9.76 -4.65
N GLU A 95 14.61 9.72 -5.27
CA GLU A 95 14.21 10.75 -6.24
C GLU A 95 14.00 12.13 -5.61
N TYR A 96 13.44 12.21 -4.40
CA TYR A 96 13.37 13.47 -3.64
C TYR A 96 14.77 13.99 -3.32
N HIS A 97 15.68 13.14 -2.87
CA HIS A 97 17.08 13.51 -2.62
C HIS A 97 17.75 14.04 -3.90
N ARG A 98 17.51 13.41 -5.06
CA ARG A 98 18.06 13.83 -6.36
C ARG A 98 17.55 15.20 -6.79
N LYS A 99 16.27 15.50 -6.54
CA LYS A 99 15.63 16.77 -6.89
C LYS A 99 15.90 17.90 -5.89
N ALA A 100 16.22 17.57 -4.64
CA ALA A 100 16.50 18.57 -3.62
C ALA A 100 17.83 19.30 -3.90
N THR A 101 17.76 20.64 -3.96
CA THR A 101 18.92 21.53 -3.85
C THR A 101 19.42 21.51 -2.40
N HIS A 102 20.73 21.50 -2.20
CA HIS A 102 21.43 21.28 -0.92
C HIS A 102 20.71 21.82 0.34
N GLY A 103 20.69 21.02 1.42
CA GLY A 103 20.12 21.40 2.72
C GLY A 103 19.86 20.20 3.63
N GLU A 104 19.56 20.43 4.91
CA GLU A 104 19.30 19.38 5.93
C GLU A 104 18.17 18.40 5.54
N LEU A 105 17.21 18.89 4.75
CA LEU A 105 16.11 18.09 4.23
C LEU A 105 16.59 17.03 3.22
N LYS A 106 17.63 17.34 2.43
CA LYS A 106 18.25 16.42 1.47
C LYS A 106 18.91 15.24 2.17
N ASP A 107 19.61 15.51 3.27
CA ASP A 107 20.24 14.47 4.09
C ASP A 107 19.18 13.63 4.79
N SER A 108 18.09 14.25 5.23
CA SER A 108 16.95 13.56 5.83
C SER A 108 16.24 12.63 4.82
N TYR A 109 16.09 13.03 3.55
CA TYR A 109 15.56 12.15 2.50
C TYR A 109 16.43 10.91 2.32
N MET A 110 17.76 11.08 2.26
CA MET A 110 18.67 9.94 2.12
C MET A 110 18.59 9.02 3.33
N LYS A 111 18.65 9.57 4.55
CA LYS A 111 18.55 8.80 5.79
C LYS A 111 17.26 7.97 5.87
N ASN A 112 16.14 8.56 5.44
CA ASN A 112 14.87 7.83 5.41
C ASN A 112 14.83 6.79 4.28
N ALA A 113 15.44 7.05 3.13
CA ALA A 113 15.59 6.06 2.06
C ALA A 113 16.40 4.85 2.55
N ASP A 114 17.53 5.10 3.22
CA ASP A 114 18.38 4.06 3.81
C ASP A 114 17.63 3.23 4.85
N TYR A 115 16.77 3.86 5.65
CA TYR A 115 15.91 3.15 6.60
C TYR A 115 14.97 2.15 5.92
N PHE A 116 14.24 2.58 4.87
CA PHE A 116 13.32 1.67 4.16
C PHE A 116 14.06 0.58 3.40
N GLN A 117 15.21 0.90 2.82
CA GLN A 117 16.09 -0.06 2.18
C GLN A 117 16.56 -1.12 3.19
N GLN A 118 17.05 -0.71 4.35
CA GLN A 118 17.48 -1.64 5.39
C GLN A 118 16.31 -2.50 5.89
N TYR A 119 15.13 -1.90 6.08
CA TYR A 119 13.92 -2.65 6.44
C TYR A 119 13.59 -3.75 5.44
N ALA A 120 13.69 -3.48 4.13
CA ALA A 120 13.44 -4.48 3.09
C ALA A 120 14.46 -5.62 3.16
N ILE A 121 15.75 -5.29 3.35
CA ILE A 121 16.84 -6.27 3.48
C ILE A 121 16.64 -7.14 4.73
N ASP A 122 16.29 -6.54 5.86
CA ASP A 122 16.07 -7.25 7.12
C ASP A 122 14.87 -8.22 7.01
N CYS A 123 13.79 -7.78 6.36
CA CYS A 123 12.64 -8.64 6.09
C CYS A 123 13.02 -9.85 5.23
N VAL A 124 13.73 -9.62 4.11
CA VAL A 124 14.17 -10.71 3.24
C VAL A 124 15.13 -11.65 3.97
N THR A 125 16.10 -11.11 4.70
CA THR A 125 17.06 -11.90 5.47
C THR A 125 16.34 -12.79 6.49
N GLN A 126 15.26 -12.30 7.09
CA GLN A 126 14.46 -13.10 8.01
C GLN A 126 13.63 -14.17 7.29
N CYS A 127 13.09 -13.88 6.10
CA CYS A 127 12.44 -14.86 5.26
C CYS A 127 13.42 -15.96 4.81
N GLU A 128 14.63 -15.59 4.38
CA GLU A 128 15.71 -16.50 3.97
C GLU A 128 16.11 -17.47 5.08
N LYS A 129 16.22 -16.97 6.31
CA LYS A 129 16.52 -17.80 7.49
C LYS A 129 15.45 -18.85 7.77
N ASN A 130 14.20 -18.57 7.40
CA ASN A 130 13.09 -19.48 7.62
C ASN A 130 12.98 -20.50 6.49
N ASP A 131 12.87 -20.03 5.25
CA ASP A 131 12.82 -20.86 4.05
C ASP A 131 13.41 -20.08 2.86
N PRO A 132 14.60 -20.44 2.37
CA PRO A 132 15.26 -19.73 1.28
C PRO A 132 14.53 -19.87 -0.06
N ASP A 133 13.89 -21.01 -0.33
CA ASP A 133 13.17 -21.24 -1.59
C ASP A 133 11.88 -20.42 -1.61
N GLN A 134 11.16 -20.38 -0.49
CA GLN A 134 9.96 -19.54 -0.36
C GLN A 134 10.32 -18.04 -0.39
N ALA A 135 11.43 -17.63 0.21
CA ALA A 135 11.91 -16.25 0.16
C ALA A 135 12.22 -15.82 -1.30
N CYS A 136 12.87 -16.68 -2.08
CA CYS A 136 13.09 -16.44 -3.51
C CYS A 136 11.76 -16.27 -4.27
N GLN A 137 10.77 -17.14 -3.99
CA GLN A 137 9.45 -17.05 -4.61
C GLN A 137 8.75 -15.72 -4.29
N ILE A 138 8.80 -15.26 -3.04
CA ILE A 138 8.20 -13.98 -2.61
C ILE A 138 8.82 -12.79 -3.36
N ILE A 139 10.14 -12.81 -3.60
CA ILE A 139 10.84 -11.72 -4.30
C ILE A 139 10.50 -11.71 -5.80
N LEU A 140 10.34 -12.89 -6.39
CA LEU A 140 10.02 -13.09 -7.82
C LEU A 140 8.52 -13.02 -8.12
N GLN A 141 7.66 -13.09 -7.10
CA GLN A 141 6.22 -13.02 -7.26
C GLN A 141 5.80 -11.68 -7.86
N ARG A 142 4.85 -11.73 -8.81
CA ARG A 142 4.19 -10.52 -9.34
C ARG A 142 3.16 -10.03 -8.35
N ILE A 143 3.22 -8.74 -8.03
CA ILE A 143 2.34 -8.11 -7.05
C ILE A 143 1.31 -7.26 -7.80
N GLU A 144 0.08 -7.78 -7.93
CA GLU A 144 -1.05 -7.08 -8.56
C GLU A 144 -1.32 -5.73 -7.91
N LEU A 145 -1.14 -5.65 -6.59
CA LEU A 145 -1.34 -4.44 -5.79
C LEU A 145 -0.41 -3.28 -6.24
N TYR A 146 0.72 -3.56 -6.90
CA TYR A 146 1.64 -2.54 -7.42
C TYR A 146 1.75 -2.56 -8.95
N GLY A 147 0.75 -3.10 -9.65
CA GLY A 147 0.73 -3.13 -11.11
C GLY A 147 1.48 -4.31 -11.73
N ASN A 148 1.45 -5.48 -11.07
CA ASN A 148 2.10 -6.72 -11.53
C ASN A 148 3.64 -6.65 -11.61
N VAL A 149 4.24 -5.79 -10.80
CA VAL A 149 5.70 -5.69 -10.66
C VAL A 149 6.24 -6.73 -9.67
N THR A 150 7.50 -7.13 -9.84
CA THR A 150 8.21 -7.97 -8.87
C THR A 150 9.08 -7.11 -7.95
N CYS A 151 9.38 -7.61 -6.73
CA CYS A 151 10.28 -6.90 -5.82
C CYS A 151 11.66 -6.67 -6.46
N LEU A 152 12.14 -7.63 -7.25
CA LEU A 152 13.41 -7.51 -7.97
C LEU A 152 13.39 -6.37 -9.02
N GLN A 153 12.29 -6.23 -9.78
CA GLN A 153 12.13 -5.14 -10.73
C GLN A 153 12.14 -3.78 -10.02
N VAL A 154 11.41 -3.66 -8.90
CA VAL A 154 11.39 -2.43 -8.11
C VAL A 154 12.76 -2.11 -7.52
N ALA A 155 13.49 -3.11 -7.02
CA ALA A 155 14.83 -2.92 -6.47
C ALA A 155 15.84 -2.46 -7.54
N ALA A 156 15.79 -3.04 -8.74
CA ALA A 156 16.60 -2.63 -9.88
C ALA A 156 16.34 -1.17 -10.26
N ASP A 157 15.06 -0.80 -10.31
CA ASP A 157 14.58 0.55 -10.57
C ASP A 157 14.94 1.56 -9.47
N ALA A 158 15.03 1.11 -8.22
CA ALA A 158 15.43 1.92 -7.06
C ALA A 158 16.97 2.05 -6.92
N HIS A 159 17.73 1.45 -7.83
CA HIS A 159 19.18 1.30 -7.75
C HIS A 159 19.65 0.78 -6.38
N ASP A 160 18.90 -0.18 -5.82
CA ASP A 160 19.16 -0.76 -4.52
C ASP A 160 20.14 -1.94 -4.61
N LYS A 161 21.43 -1.59 -4.71
CA LYS A 161 22.50 -2.58 -4.88
C LYS A 161 22.61 -3.56 -3.71
N LEU A 162 22.27 -3.11 -2.49
CA LEU A 162 22.37 -3.95 -1.29
C LEU A 162 21.28 -5.02 -1.31
N PHE A 163 20.06 -4.66 -1.72
CA PHE A 163 18.98 -5.62 -1.87
C PHE A 163 19.21 -6.61 -3.02
N ILE A 164 19.80 -6.17 -4.14
CA ILE A 164 20.10 -7.06 -5.27
C ILE A 164 21.23 -8.05 -4.92
N ALA A 165 22.13 -7.68 -4.01
CA ALA A 165 23.22 -8.54 -3.55
C ALA A 165 22.76 -9.64 -2.55
N THR A 166 21.49 -9.64 -2.14
CA THR A 166 20.93 -10.64 -1.24
C THR A 166 20.95 -12.04 -1.88
N PRO A 167 21.25 -13.13 -1.13
CA PRO A 167 21.39 -14.48 -1.67
C PRO A 167 20.22 -14.93 -2.55
N CYS A 168 18.98 -14.64 -2.15
CA CYS A 168 17.79 -14.94 -2.96
C CYS A 168 17.82 -14.31 -4.35
N CYS A 169 18.20 -13.04 -4.44
CA CYS A 169 18.28 -12.31 -5.71
C CYS A 169 19.37 -12.92 -6.61
N VAL A 170 20.50 -13.31 -6.02
CA VAL A 170 21.60 -13.97 -6.74
C VAL A 170 21.21 -15.37 -7.20
N GLN A 171 20.55 -16.16 -6.37
CA GLN A 171 20.03 -17.48 -6.73
C GLN A 171 18.99 -17.40 -7.85
N ALA A 172 18.08 -16.42 -7.77
CA ALA A 172 17.11 -16.15 -8.83
C ALA A 172 17.79 -15.83 -10.17
N MET A 173 18.89 -15.05 -10.16
CA MET A 173 19.66 -14.75 -11.37
C MET A 173 20.45 -15.95 -11.90
N ASN A 174 20.94 -16.83 -11.03
CA ASN A 174 21.70 -18.02 -11.42
C ASN A 174 20.81 -19.17 -11.96
N ASN A 175 19.53 -19.15 -11.63
CA ASN A 175 18.54 -20.16 -12.05
C ASN A 175 17.75 -19.75 -13.32
N ILE A 176 18.15 -18.66 -13.99
CA ILE A 176 17.66 -18.20 -15.30
C ILE A 176 18.66 -18.64 -16.39
#